data_AF-A0A264Y6D2-F1
#
_entry.id   AF-A0A264Y6D2-F1
#
_cell.length_a   1.000
_cell.length_b   1.000
_cell.length_c   1.000
_cell.angle_alpha   90.00
_cell.angle_beta   90.00
_cell.angle_gamma   90.00
#
_symmetry.space_group_name_H-M   'P 1'
#
loop_
_entity.id
_entity.type
_entity.pdbx_description
1 polymer ?
#
loop_
_entity_poly.entity_id
_entity_poly.type
_entity_poly.pdbx_seq_one_letter_code
_entity_poly.pdbx_strand_id
1 'polypeptide(L)'
;MDANVKGRHILVTTSGYVTKDVYDMFDKEGHKIYVMKEGMTHNDIMPTDLHAKTYLVCNPKGEYGNYLFVGSANATNSAFHYNSEFILRLQYKYGKHFVFDTFRREFLQMDSNDEESRIFEPVNVAPETEDNHETKEMEAFVRKFITADFAAVCKPNADGTYDVEIKANVMSEDRYALFIAPMQMPNYKVKLDEEATFHNITLAWLSDFYIVTVRDEEGDSMEKVIKIQTHGIPSKERDIAIYRSVIDSKEKFLNYLSFVLSDNPEEYMFEMEQTERMVKGTSDNCNVLNTSVNIYEQMLKMASASPKRLDEIEDIVKKLGNEEYAKEFLAVYKTFKQALKLIR
;
A
#
# COMPACT_ATOMS: atom_id res chain seq x y z
N MET A 1 -32.10 -28.82 5.32
CA MET A 1 -30.96 -28.92 6.26
C MET A 1 -29.84 -29.53 5.46
N ASP A 2 -28.82 -28.76 5.12
CA ASP A 2 -27.72 -29.30 4.32
C ASP A 2 -26.90 -30.24 5.21
N ALA A 3 -27.01 -31.54 4.95
CA ALA A 3 -26.41 -32.58 5.77
C ALA A 3 -24.88 -32.64 5.60
N ASN A 4 -24.28 -31.88 4.66
CA ASN A 4 -22.93 -32.15 4.16
C ASN A 4 -21.97 -30.94 4.07
N VAL A 5 -22.08 -29.92 4.93
CA VAL A 5 -20.95 -28.94 5.08
C VAL A 5 -19.78 -29.55 5.88
N LYS A 6 -20.02 -30.62 6.65
CA LYS A 6 -18.97 -31.31 7.40
C LYS A 6 -17.98 -31.96 6.43
N GLY A 7 -16.72 -31.53 6.51
CA GLY A 7 -15.62 -32.10 5.74
C GLY A 7 -15.42 -31.52 4.35
N ARG A 8 -16.07 -30.40 4.00
CA ARG A 8 -15.76 -29.67 2.76
C ARG A 8 -14.63 -28.69 2.98
N HIS A 9 -13.57 -28.78 2.17
CA HIS A 9 -12.41 -27.90 2.24
C HIS A 9 -12.11 -27.32 0.86
N ILE A 10 -12.04 -25.99 0.77
CA ILE A 10 -11.71 -25.30 -0.49
C ILE A 10 -10.42 -24.52 -0.26
N LEU A 11 -9.41 -24.79 -1.09
CA LEU A 11 -8.19 -24.01 -1.17
C LEU A 11 -8.25 -23.12 -2.40
N VAL A 12 -7.93 -21.85 -2.23
CA VAL A 12 -7.70 -20.92 -3.34
C VAL A 12 -6.27 -20.43 -3.21
N THR A 13 -5.44 -20.66 -4.22
CA THR A 13 -4.01 -20.34 -4.19
C THR A 13 -3.49 -20.04 -5.59
N THR A 14 -2.22 -19.71 -5.75
CA THR A 14 -1.59 -19.60 -7.08
C THR A 14 -1.07 -20.97 -7.52
N SER A 15 -1.05 -21.23 -8.82
CA SER A 15 -0.67 -22.53 -9.40
C SER A 15 0.67 -23.05 -8.89
N GLY A 16 1.65 -22.15 -8.75
CA GLY A 16 2.98 -22.47 -8.22
C GLY A 16 3.02 -23.07 -6.82
N TYR A 17 2.02 -22.80 -5.96
CA TYR A 17 1.99 -23.32 -4.58
C TYR A 17 1.18 -24.61 -4.44
N VAL A 18 0.62 -25.14 -5.53
CA VAL A 18 -0.01 -26.45 -5.54
C VAL A 18 1.09 -27.47 -5.78
N THR A 19 1.70 -27.98 -4.71
CA THR A 19 2.61 -29.13 -4.77
C THR A 19 1.82 -30.43 -4.87
N LYS A 20 2.50 -31.54 -5.18
CA LYS A 20 1.85 -32.85 -5.20
C LYS A 20 1.27 -33.22 -3.83
N ASP A 21 1.98 -32.94 -2.75
CA ASP A 21 1.49 -33.18 -1.39
C ASP A 21 0.22 -32.36 -1.07
N VAL A 22 0.16 -31.10 -1.52
CA VAL A 22 -1.04 -30.27 -1.38
C VAL A 22 -2.19 -30.84 -2.19
N TYR A 23 -1.94 -31.23 -3.44
CA TYR A 23 -2.93 -31.89 -4.29
C TYR A 23 -3.48 -33.15 -3.62
N ASP A 24 -2.61 -34.08 -3.20
CA ASP A 24 -2.98 -35.35 -2.56
C ASP A 24 -3.75 -35.14 -1.24
N MET A 25 -3.48 -34.04 -0.51
CA MET A 25 -4.25 -33.68 0.69
C MET A 25 -5.70 -33.29 0.38
N PHE A 26 -5.94 -32.68 -0.78
CA PHE A 26 -7.24 -32.22 -1.26
C PHE A 26 -7.90 -33.16 -2.28
N ASP A 27 -7.23 -34.22 -2.74
CA ASP A 27 -7.79 -35.25 -3.62
C ASP A 27 -8.72 -36.21 -2.86
N LYS A 28 -9.80 -35.64 -2.31
CA LYS A 28 -10.80 -36.33 -1.48
C LYS A 28 -12.19 -35.76 -1.76
N GLU A 29 -13.21 -36.57 -1.52
CA GLU A 29 -14.60 -36.16 -1.73
C GLU A 29 -14.94 -34.89 -0.93
N GLY A 30 -15.52 -33.89 -1.60
CA GLY A 30 -15.92 -32.63 -0.98
C GLY A 30 -14.80 -31.58 -0.85
N HIS A 31 -13.58 -31.91 -1.23
CA HIS A 31 -12.44 -31.00 -1.26
C HIS A 31 -12.22 -30.44 -2.67
N LYS A 32 -11.76 -29.19 -2.80
CA LYS A 32 -11.40 -28.57 -4.08
C LYS A 32 -10.23 -27.62 -3.95
N ILE A 33 -9.37 -27.58 -4.97
CA ILE A 33 -8.36 -26.54 -5.14
C ILE A 33 -8.76 -25.68 -6.34
N TYR A 34 -8.69 -24.37 -6.18
CA TYR A 34 -8.85 -23.38 -7.23
C TYR A 34 -7.57 -22.56 -7.38
N VAL A 35 -7.14 -22.34 -8.62
CA VAL A 35 -6.02 -21.46 -8.96
C VAL A 35 -6.51 -20.31 -9.83
N MET A 36 -5.81 -19.19 -9.81
CA MET A 36 -6.15 -18.06 -10.69
C MET A 36 -5.93 -18.45 -12.15
N LYS A 37 -6.87 -18.10 -13.03
CA LYS A 37 -6.73 -18.31 -14.48
C LYS A 37 -5.54 -17.51 -14.99
N GLU A 38 -4.73 -18.11 -15.87
CA GLU A 38 -3.51 -17.48 -16.41
C GLU A 38 -3.78 -16.08 -17.00
N GLY A 39 -4.87 -15.92 -17.76
CA GLY A 39 -5.27 -14.64 -18.37
C GLY A 39 -5.62 -13.51 -17.38
N MET A 40 -5.74 -13.80 -16.07
CA MET A 40 -5.91 -12.79 -15.01
C MET A 40 -4.57 -12.40 -14.37
N THR A 41 -3.62 -13.33 -14.34
CA THR A 41 -2.27 -13.11 -13.79
C THR A 41 -1.32 -12.43 -14.78
N HIS A 42 -1.53 -12.63 -16.08
CA HIS A 42 -0.71 -12.07 -17.17
C HIS A 42 -1.58 -11.23 -18.12
N ASN A 43 -1.99 -10.04 -17.68
CA ASN A 43 -2.77 -9.12 -18.51
C ASN A 43 -2.13 -7.73 -18.55
N ASP A 44 -2.20 -7.07 -19.71
CA ASP A 44 -1.54 -5.79 -20.01
C ASP A 44 -2.18 -4.58 -19.28
N ILE A 45 -3.32 -4.78 -18.63
CA ILE A 45 -4.09 -3.71 -17.98
C ILE A 45 -3.74 -3.62 -16.48
N MET A 46 -3.83 -4.75 -15.75
CA MET A 46 -3.43 -4.86 -14.34
C MET A 46 -3.34 -6.34 -13.95
N PRO A 47 -2.14 -6.91 -13.77
CA PRO A 47 -2.00 -8.28 -13.29
C PRO A 47 -2.59 -8.38 -11.88
N THR A 48 -3.48 -9.35 -11.67
CA THR A 48 -4.11 -9.57 -10.36
C THR A 48 -3.27 -10.56 -9.57
N ASP A 49 -2.72 -10.14 -8.43
CA ASP A 49 -1.97 -11.00 -7.52
C ASP A 49 -2.83 -11.41 -6.31
N LEU A 50 -2.81 -12.70 -5.97
CA LEU A 50 -3.53 -13.26 -4.83
C LEU A 50 -2.72 -13.06 -3.55
N HIS A 51 -2.81 -11.85 -2.98
CA HIS A 51 -2.08 -11.52 -1.76
C HIS A 51 -2.94 -11.54 -0.48
N ALA A 52 -4.27 -11.68 -0.56
CA ALA A 52 -5.13 -11.69 0.61
C ALA A 52 -5.01 -13.02 1.40
N LYS A 53 -4.93 -12.96 2.73
CA LYS A 53 -4.94 -14.13 3.61
C LYS A 53 -6.24 -14.18 4.39
N THR A 54 -7.13 -15.05 3.95
CA THR A 54 -8.50 -15.15 4.46
C THR A 54 -8.92 -16.59 4.67
N TYR A 55 -9.60 -16.88 5.79
CA TYR A 55 -10.11 -18.21 6.11
C TYR A 55 -11.57 -18.12 6.53
N LEU A 56 -12.45 -18.83 5.84
CA LEU A 56 -13.83 -19.02 6.28
C LEU A 56 -13.96 -20.38 6.97
N VAL A 57 -14.39 -20.37 8.24
CA VAL A 57 -14.61 -21.58 9.03
C VAL A 57 -16.07 -21.63 9.47
N CYS A 58 -16.81 -22.63 8.99
CA CYS A 58 -18.21 -22.83 9.30
C CYS A 58 -18.40 -23.97 10.31
N ASN A 59 -19.04 -23.68 11.44
CA ASN A 59 -19.35 -24.63 12.52
C ASN A 59 -18.14 -25.48 12.96
N PRO A 60 -17.04 -24.86 13.42
CA PRO A 60 -15.86 -25.59 13.87
C PRO A 60 -16.16 -26.52 15.05
N LYS A 61 -15.38 -27.60 15.19
CA LYS A 61 -15.57 -28.56 16.28
C LYS A 61 -15.39 -27.87 17.63
N GLY A 62 -16.41 -27.98 18.49
CA GLY A 62 -16.39 -27.40 19.84
C GLY A 62 -16.96 -25.99 19.95
N GLU A 63 -17.30 -25.35 18.83
CA GLU A 63 -17.94 -24.02 18.82
C GLU A 63 -19.10 -23.97 17.82
N TYR A 64 -20.07 -23.09 18.05
CA TYR A 64 -21.20 -22.91 17.14
C TYR A 64 -21.14 -21.54 16.49
N GLY A 65 -21.16 -21.50 15.15
CA GLY A 65 -21.13 -20.27 14.37
C GLY A 65 -20.25 -20.35 13.13
N ASN A 66 -20.27 -19.28 12.35
CA ASN A 66 -19.40 -19.10 11.18
C ASN A 66 -18.43 -17.95 11.45
N TYR A 67 -17.17 -18.15 11.12
CA TYR A 67 -16.09 -17.22 11.41
C TYR A 67 -15.30 -16.92 10.15
N LEU A 68 -15.13 -15.63 9.85
CA LEU A 68 -14.23 -15.15 8.82
C LEU A 68 -12.97 -14.62 9.50
N PHE A 69 -11.84 -15.19 9.16
CA PHE A 69 -10.53 -14.74 9.59
C PHE A 69 -9.87 -13.98 8.44
N VAL A 70 -9.36 -12.78 8.71
CA VAL A 70 -8.66 -11.95 7.73
C VAL A 70 -7.41 -11.38 8.40
N GLY A 71 -6.26 -11.42 7.73
CA GLY A 71 -5.03 -10.94 8.34
C GLY A 71 -3.82 -10.96 7.42
N SER A 72 -2.64 -10.88 8.04
CA SER A 72 -1.36 -10.95 7.34
C SER A 72 -0.79 -12.39 7.28
N ALA A 73 -1.22 -13.26 8.20
CA ALA A 73 -0.70 -14.61 8.33
C ALA A 73 -1.03 -15.50 7.13
N ASN A 74 0.00 -15.99 6.44
CA ASN A 74 -0.12 -17.08 5.46
C ASN A 74 -0.54 -18.40 6.11
N ALA A 75 -1.05 -19.33 5.31
CA ALA A 75 -1.34 -20.70 5.74
C ALA A 75 -0.06 -21.55 5.89
N THR A 76 0.95 -21.04 6.59
CA THR A 76 2.28 -21.68 6.74
C THR A 76 2.68 -21.79 8.21
N ASN A 77 3.52 -22.78 8.51
CA ASN A 77 4.04 -22.97 9.87
C ASN A 77 4.78 -21.73 10.39
N SER A 78 5.54 -21.04 9.52
CA SER A 78 6.24 -19.80 9.87
C SER A 78 5.29 -18.69 10.31
N ALA A 79 4.19 -18.49 9.59
CA ALA A 79 3.22 -17.44 9.90
C ALA A 79 2.54 -17.64 11.27
N PHE A 80 2.26 -18.89 11.67
CA PHE A 80 1.56 -19.19 12.91
C PHE A 80 2.47 -19.38 14.14
N HIS A 81 3.78 -19.51 13.96
CA HIS A 81 4.70 -19.83 15.06
C HIS A 81 5.91 -18.90 15.20
N TYR A 82 6.34 -18.22 14.14
CA TYR A 82 7.61 -17.49 14.12
C TYR A 82 7.44 -16.03 13.70
N ASN A 83 6.67 -15.77 12.65
CA ASN A 83 6.45 -14.41 12.14
C ASN A 83 5.58 -13.60 13.11
N SER A 84 5.80 -12.28 13.12
CA SER A 84 4.89 -11.34 13.77
C SER A 84 3.71 -11.04 12.84
N GLU A 85 2.65 -11.84 12.95
CA GLU A 85 1.43 -11.71 12.14
C GLU A 85 0.24 -11.26 13.01
N PHE A 86 -0.79 -10.71 12.37
CA PHE A 86 -2.09 -10.48 13.02
C PHE A 86 -3.23 -11.11 12.21
N ILE A 87 -4.27 -11.58 12.91
CA ILE A 87 -5.49 -12.12 12.32
C ILE A 87 -6.69 -11.54 13.07
N LEU A 88 -7.63 -10.97 12.33
CA LEU A 88 -8.92 -10.53 12.82
C LEU A 88 -9.93 -11.66 12.67
N ARG A 89 -10.63 -12.01 13.75
CA ARG A 89 -11.72 -13.00 13.77
C ARG A 89 -13.07 -12.29 13.78
N LEU A 90 -13.85 -12.46 12.72
CA LEU A 90 -15.19 -11.88 12.57
C LEU A 90 -16.25 -12.99 12.66
N GLN A 91 -17.21 -12.84 13.56
CA GLN A 91 -18.31 -13.80 13.73
C GLN A 91 -19.56 -13.34 12.99
N TYR A 92 -20.13 -14.22 12.18
CA TYR A 92 -21.43 -13.95 11.54
C TYR A 92 -22.56 -13.93 12.57
N LYS A 93 -23.58 -13.09 12.32
CA LYS A 93 -24.82 -13.10 13.10
C LYS A 93 -25.48 -14.48 13.06
N TYR A 94 -26.02 -14.89 14.21
CA TYR A 94 -26.68 -16.17 14.42
C TYR A 94 -27.82 -16.42 13.41
N GLY A 95 -28.00 -17.67 12.96
CA GLY A 95 -29.12 -18.08 12.10
C GLY A 95 -28.87 -18.03 10.58
N LYS A 96 -27.68 -17.61 10.12
CA LYS A 96 -27.31 -17.75 8.70
C LYS A 96 -26.72 -19.14 8.44
N HIS A 97 -27.52 -20.05 7.90
CA HIS A 97 -27.14 -21.46 7.66
C HIS A 97 -26.52 -21.71 6.27
N PHE A 98 -26.64 -20.77 5.31
CA PHE A 98 -26.11 -20.88 3.94
C PHE A 98 -24.83 -20.07 3.70
N VAL A 99 -24.07 -19.75 4.76
CA VAL A 99 -22.90 -18.87 4.64
C VAL A 99 -21.83 -19.47 3.73
N PHE A 100 -21.58 -20.78 3.80
CA PHE A 100 -20.51 -21.40 3.03
C PHE A 100 -20.73 -21.31 1.52
N ASP A 101 -21.84 -21.85 1.00
CA ASP A 101 -22.07 -21.86 -0.46
C ASP A 101 -22.37 -20.46 -1.01
N THR A 102 -23.00 -19.58 -0.22
CA THR A 102 -23.20 -18.19 -0.63
C THR A 102 -21.86 -17.46 -0.73
N PHE A 103 -21.01 -17.58 0.30
CA PHE A 103 -19.68 -17.00 0.30
C PHE A 103 -18.82 -17.58 -0.82
N ARG A 104 -18.81 -18.91 -0.98
CA ARG A 104 -18.08 -19.59 -2.05
C ARG A 104 -18.47 -19.04 -3.42
N ARG A 105 -19.77 -18.97 -3.72
CA ARG A 105 -20.27 -18.50 -5.01
C ARG A 105 -19.85 -17.06 -5.30
N GLU A 106 -19.96 -16.19 -4.30
CA GLU A 106 -19.55 -14.78 -4.41
C GLU A 106 -18.04 -14.61 -4.50
N PHE A 107 -17.28 -15.26 -3.60
CA PHE A 107 -15.83 -15.17 -3.51
C PHE A 107 -15.14 -15.72 -4.76
N LEU A 108 -15.58 -16.88 -5.24
CA LEU A 108 -15.06 -17.46 -6.48
C LEU A 108 -15.64 -16.78 -7.73
N GLN A 109 -16.58 -15.83 -7.60
CA GLN A 109 -17.27 -15.22 -8.73
C GLN A 109 -17.81 -16.27 -9.71
N MET A 110 -18.50 -17.27 -9.17
CA MET A 110 -19.12 -18.32 -9.96
C MET A 110 -20.21 -17.73 -10.87
N ASP A 111 -20.43 -18.36 -12.01
CA ASP A 111 -21.54 -18.03 -12.89
C ASP A 111 -22.92 -18.31 -12.26
N SER A 112 -23.98 -18.02 -13.01
CA SER A 112 -25.36 -18.24 -12.55
C SER A 112 -25.72 -19.71 -12.34
N ASN A 113 -24.98 -20.64 -12.95
CA ASN A 113 -25.21 -22.07 -12.88
C ASN A 113 -24.32 -22.76 -11.84
N ASP A 114 -23.41 -22.00 -11.20
CA ASP A 114 -22.42 -22.49 -10.24
C ASP A 114 -21.44 -23.52 -10.85
N GLU A 115 -21.22 -23.44 -12.17
CA GLU A 115 -20.38 -24.36 -12.95
C GLU A 115 -18.95 -23.84 -13.08
N GLU A 116 -18.79 -22.59 -13.54
CA GLU A 116 -17.49 -21.99 -13.79
C GLU A 116 -17.27 -20.71 -12.96
N SER A 117 -16.03 -20.51 -12.52
CA SER A 117 -15.58 -19.24 -11.94
C SER A 117 -15.06 -18.31 -13.04
N ARG A 118 -15.36 -17.01 -12.93
CA ARG A 118 -14.83 -16.00 -13.86
C ARG A 118 -13.32 -15.80 -13.76
N ILE A 119 -12.74 -16.02 -12.58
CA ILE A 119 -11.37 -15.63 -12.25
C ILE A 119 -10.48 -16.80 -11.81
N PHE A 120 -11.07 -17.91 -11.38
CA PHE A 120 -10.36 -19.11 -10.94
C PHE A 120 -10.72 -20.32 -11.81
N GLU A 121 -9.83 -21.30 -11.84
CA GLU A 121 -10.04 -22.60 -12.43
C GLU A 121 -9.76 -23.72 -11.42
N PRO A 122 -10.52 -24.83 -11.43
CA PRO A 122 -10.28 -25.94 -10.54
C PRO A 122 -9.04 -26.75 -10.97
N VAL A 123 -8.20 -27.14 -10.02
CA VAL A 123 -7.09 -28.06 -10.26
C VAL A 123 -7.64 -29.49 -10.21
N ASN A 124 -7.72 -30.13 -11.38
CA ASN A 124 -8.24 -31.50 -11.52
C ASN A 124 -7.15 -32.54 -11.83
N VAL A 125 -5.92 -32.08 -12.06
CA VAL A 125 -4.77 -32.92 -12.41
C VAL A 125 -3.64 -32.54 -11.49
N ALA A 126 -2.90 -33.54 -11.01
CA ALA A 126 -1.70 -33.30 -10.21
C ALA A 126 -0.69 -32.45 -11.00
N PRO A 127 0.00 -31.51 -10.34
CA PRO A 127 1.02 -30.68 -10.98
C PRO A 127 2.15 -31.57 -11.56
N GLU A 128 2.53 -31.35 -12.81
CA GLU A 128 3.64 -32.08 -13.46
C GLU A 128 5.02 -31.57 -13.01
N THR A 129 5.08 -30.30 -12.59
CA THR A 129 6.27 -29.64 -12.07
C THR A 129 5.90 -28.91 -10.79
N GLU A 130 6.74 -29.05 -9.77
CA GLU A 130 6.63 -28.25 -8.56
C GLU A 130 7.50 -27.02 -8.74
N ASP A 131 6.95 -25.83 -8.48
CA ASP A 131 7.80 -24.65 -8.38
C ASP A 131 8.78 -24.88 -7.24
N ASN A 132 10.07 -24.74 -7.54
CA ASN A 132 11.08 -24.84 -6.50
C ASN A 132 11.02 -23.58 -5.63
N HIS A 133 10.25 -23.66 -4.54
CA HIS A 133 10.19 -22.64 -3.49
C HIS A 133 11.35 -22.76 -2.49
N GLU A 134 12.36 -23.60 -2.76
CA GLU A 134 13.61 -23.54 -2.00
C GLU A 134 14.13 -22.10 -2.04
N THR A 135 14.46 -21.58 -0.86
CA THR A 135 15.02 -20.25 -0.74
C THR A 135 16.34 -20.23 -1.51
N LYS A 136 16.35 -19.54 -2.66
CA LYS A 136 17.56 -19.34 -3.45
C LYS A 136 18.67 -18.80 -2.54
N GLU A 137 19.92 -19.20 -2.76
CA GLU A 137 21.05 -18.76 -1.92
C GLU A 137 21.09 -17.24 -1.75
N MET A 138 20.86 -16.49 -2.83
CA MET A 138 20.76 -15.03 -2.81
C MET A 138 19.62 -14.52 -1.92
N GLU A 139 18.45 -15.18 -1.91
CA GLU A 139 17.35 -14.80 -1.03
C GLU A 139 17.68 -15.06 0.44
N ALA A 140 18.34 -16.19 0.74
CA ALA A 140 18.79 -16.50 2.10
C ALA A 140 19.82 -15.47 2.58
N PHE A 141 20.76 -15.08 1.71
CA PHE A 141 21.71 -14.02 1.97
C PHE A 141 21.01 -12.67 2.22
N VAL A 142 20.09 -12.25 1.33
CA VAL A 142 19.33 -11.00 1.48
C VAL A 142 18.59 -10.97 2.82
N ARG A 143 17.91 -12.06 3.21
CA ARG A 143 17.20 -12.18 4.49
C ARG A 143 18.13 -11.99 5.68
N LYS A 144 19.34 -12.57 5.64
CA LYS A 144 20.36 -12.38 6.67
C LYS A 144 20.89 -10.95 6.69
N PHE A 145 21.17 -10.39 5.52
CA PHE A 145 21.70 -9.04 5.35
C PHE A 145 20.74 -7.97 5.88
N ILE A 146 19.43 -8.04 5.59
CA ILE A 146 18.45 -7.06 6.10
C ILE A 146 18.23 -7.13 7.62
N THR A 147 18.70 -8.20 8.28
CA THR A 147 18.69 -8.34 9.74
C THR A 147 19.98 -7.88 10.41
N ALA A 148 20.95 -7.38 9.65
CA ALA A 148 22.17 -6.80 10.19
C ALA A 148 21.88 -5.52 11.00
N ASP A 149 22.85 -5.12 11.81
CA ASP A 149 22.77 -3.87 12.56
C ASP A 149 23.08 -2.68 11.65
N PHE A 150 22.05 -1.87 11.39
CA PHE A 150 22.16 -0.61 10.66
C PHE A 150 22.05 0.58 11.62
N ALA A 151 22.92 1.57 11.43
CA ALA A 151 22.84 2.86 12.10
C ALA A 151 22.89 3.96 11.05
N ALA A 152 21.95 4.91 11.09
CA ALA A 152 21.94 6.05 10.20
C ALA A 152 21.90 7.37 10.99
N VAL A 153 22.70 8.33 10.55
CA VAL A 153 22.79 9.68 11.13
C VAL A 153 22.65 10.71 10.03
N CYS A 154 21.75 11.66 10.23
CA CYS A 154 21.51 12.80 9.38
C CYS A 154 22.18 14.04 9.98
N LYS A 155 22.97 14.74 9.17
CA LYS A 155 23.70 15.95 9.55
C LYS A 155 23.26 17.12 8.66
N PRO A 156 22.91 18.29 9.24
CA PRO A 156 22.58 19.46 8.46
C PRO A 156 23.83 20.10 7.84
N ASN A 157 23.69 20.56 6.61
CA ASN A 157 24.70 21.34 5.88
C ASN A 157 24.41 22.84 5.99
N ALA A 158 25.42 23.67 5.71
CA ALA A 158 25.32 25.12 5.80
C ALA A 158 24.35 25.74 4.76
N ASP A 159 24.07 25.04 3.67
CA ASP A 159 23.19 25.45 2.57
C ASP A 159 21.72 25.06 2.79
N GLY A 160 21.39 24.43 3.92
CA GLY A 160 20.03 23.96 4.24
C GLY A 160 19.70 22.57 3.66
N THR A 161 20.68 21.91 3.04
CA THR A 161 20.59 20.48 2.69
C THR A 161 21.10 19.60 3.85
N TYR A 162 21.02 18.29 3.68
CA TYR A 162 21.40 17.32 4.70
C TYR A 162 22.23 16.19 4.11
N ASP A 163 23.23 15.76 4.85
CA ASP A 163 23.99 14.56 4.57
C ASP A 163 23.48 13.42 5.45
N VAL A 164 23.41 12.21 4.89
CA VAL A 164 23.01 11.01 5.61
C VAL A 164 24.13 9.99 5.53
N GLU A 165 24.68 9.65 6.68
CA GLU A 165 25.69 8.62 6.86
C GLU A 165 25.03 7.35 7.38
N ILE A 166 25.21 6.24 6.69
CA ILE A 166 24.74 4.91 7.08
C ILE A 166 25.96 4.06 7.38
N LYS A 167 25.97 3.45 8.55
CA LYS A 167 26.88 2.39 8.96
C LYS A 167 26.11 1.08 9.00
N ALA A 168 26.68 0.04 8.44
CA ALA A 168 26.09 -1.29 8.47
C ALA A 168 27.16 -2.28 8.92
N ASN A 169 26.83 -3.11 9.91
CA ASN A 169 27.71 -4.20 10.33
C ASN A 169 27.49 -5.40 9.39
N VAL A 170 28.08 -5.30 8.20
CA VAL A 170 27.81 -6.23 7.11
C VAL A 170 28.87 -7.33 7.06
N MET A 171 28.43 -8.56 6.80
CA MET A 171 29.30 -9.63 6.32
C MET A 171 29.37 -9.49 4.80
N SER A 172 30.44 -8.88 4.29
CA SER A 172 30.71 -8.86 2.85
C SER A 172 31.00 -10.29 2.37
N GLU A 173 30.21 -10.77 1.42
CA GLU A 173 30.52 -11.98 0.66
C GLU A 173 31.01 -11.53 -0.72
N ASP A 174 32.17 -12.03 -1.16
CA ASP A 174 32.81 -11.58 -2.42
C ASP A 174 31.90 -11.74 -3.65
N ARG A 175 30.97 -12.70 -3.60
CA ARG A 175 30.00 -12.99 -4.66
C ARG A 175 28.91 -11.92 -4.83
N TYR A 176 28.61 -11.14 -3.79
CA TYR A 176 27.47 -10.22 -3.80
C TYR A 176 27.90 -8.75 -3.68
N ALA A 177 27.54 -7.96 -4.69
CA ALA A 177 27.67 -6.51 -4.63
C ALA A 177 26.45 -5.89 -3.95
N LEU A 178 26.69 -5.13 -2.89
CA LEU A 178 25.66 -4.49 -2.08
C LEU A 178 25.55 -3.01 -2.39
N PHE A 179 24.32 -2.52 -2.50
CA PHE A 179 24.03 -1.12 -2.72
C PHE A 179 22.87 -0.67 -1.83
N ILE A 180 22.85 0.64 -1.56
CA ILE A 180 21.78 1.28 -0.81
C ILE A 180 21.41 2.62 -1.44
N ALA A 181 20.12 2.94 -1.41
CA ALA A 181 19.57 4.22 -1.87
C ALA A 181 18.44 4.67 -0.93
N PRO A 182 18.22 5.98 -0.71
CA PRO A 182 17.01 6.45 -0.06
C PRO A 182 15.78 6.09 -0.92
N MET A 183 14.68 5.65 -0.30
CA MET A 183 13.49 5.22 -1.04
C MET A 183 12.92 6.33 -1.93
N GLN A 184 13.03 7.59 -1.50
CA GLN A 184 12.59 8.76 -2.26
C GLN A 184 13.49 9.03 -3.48
N MET A 185 14.75 8.57 -3.46
CA MET A 185 15.75 8.80 -4.50
C MET A 185 16.35 7.47 -4.99
N PRO A 186 15.56 6.58 -5.62
CA PRO A 186 16.01 5.24 -5.98
C PRO A 186 17.22 5.23 -6.94
N ASN A 187 17.36 6.30 -7.76
CA ASN A 187 18.49 6.48 -8.66
C ASN A 187 19.77 6.93 -7.94
N TYR A 188 19.69 7.44 -6.71
CA TYR A 188 20.85 7.82 -5.91
C TYR A 188 21.42 6.60 -5.18
N LYS A 189 21.86 5.61 -5.97
CA LYS A 189 22.35 4.32 -5.49
C LYS A 189 23.86 4.40 -5.22
N VAL A 190 24.26 4.06 -4.00
CA VAL A 190 25.66 4.06 -3.54
C VAL A 190 26.03 2.64 -3.11
N LYS A 191 27.28 2.23 -3.35
CA LYS A 191 27.79 0.94 -2.88
C LYS A 191 27.82 0.93 -1.35
N LEU A 192 27.33 -0.14 -0.74
CA LEU A 192 27.31 -0.30 0.71
C LEU A 192 28.33 -1.36 1.12
N ASP A 193 29.49 -0.90 1.58
CA ASP A 193 30.45 -1.77 2.25
C ASP A 193 30.18 -1.68 3.77
N GLU A 194 31.06 -1.07 4.57
CA GLU A 194 30.79 -0.80 6.00
C GLU A 194 30.00 0.51 6.21
N GLU A 195 30.22 1.48 5.30
CA GLU A 195 29.66 2.82 5.37
C GLU A 195 29.17 3.28 4.00
N ALA A 196 28.09 4.04 3.99
CA ALA A 196 27.58 4.74 2.81
C ALA A 196 27.18 6.16 3.19
N THR A 197 27.48 7.13 2.33
CA THR A 197 27.12 8.54 2.56
C THR A 197 26.35 9.07 1.37
N PHE A 198 25.24 9.74 1.69
CA PHE A 198 24.46 10.51 0.74
C PHE A 198 24.61 11.97 1.05
N HIS A 199 24.88 12.78 0.02
CA HIS A 199 25.13 14.20 0.17
C HIS A 199 23.99 15.03 -0.39
N ASN A 200 23.81 16.22 0.17
CA ASN A 200 22.91 17.26 -0.35
C ASN A 200 21.46 16.80 -0.50
N ILE A 201 20.95 15.99 0.43
CA ILE A 201 19.54 15.58 0.44
C ILE A 201 18.70 16.75 0.94
N THR A 202 17.66 17.10 0.19
CA THR A 202 16.72 18.13 0.62
C THR A 202 15.83 17.59 1.75
N LEU A 203 15.44 18.48 2.66
CA LEU A 203 14.68 18.13 3.85
C LEU A 203 13.41 17.31 3.58
N ALA A 204 12.69 17.60 2.49
CA ALA A 204 11.47 16.88 2.10
C ALA A 204 11.71 15.43 1.67
N TRP A 205 12.95 15.10 1.26
CA TRP A 205 13.31 13.80 0.70
C TRP A 205 13.99 12.88 1.73
N LEU A 206 14.34 13.40 2.91
CA LEU A 206 14.83 12.57 4.02
C LEU A 206 13.75 11.57 4.44
N SER A 207 14.13 10.35 4.80
CA SER A 207 13.24 9.39 5.47
C SER A 207 14.04 8.29 6.16
N ASP A 208 13.34 7.46 6.95
CA ASP A 208 13.90 6.24 7.54
C ASP A 208 13.88 5.05 6.55
N PHE A 209 13.38 5.23 5.32
CA PHE A 209 13.21 4.13 4.35
C PHE A 209 14.29 4.13 3.29
N TYR A 210 14.90 2.97 3.10
CA TYR A 210 15.99 2.76 2.16
C TYR A 210 15.71 1.52 1.31
N ILE A 211 16.16 1.56 0.06
CA ILE A 211 16.18 0.42 -0.84
C ILE A 211 17.58 -0.18 -0.76
N VAL A 212 17.67 -1.43 -0.34
CA VAL A 212 18.89 -2.22 -0.48
C VAL A 212 18.80 -3.08 -1.73
N THR A 213 19.89 -3.11 -2.48
CA THR A 213 20.03 -3.94 -3.68
C THR A 213 21.21 -4.88 -3.48
N VAL A 214 20.94 -6.18 -3.64
CA VAL A 214 21.96 -7.22 -3.72
C VAL A 214 22.05 -7.67 -5.17
N ARG A 215 23.25 -7.73 -5.73
CA ARG A 215 23.51 -8.18 -7.10
C ARG A 215 24.55 -9.29 -7.12
N ASP A 216 24.28 -10.37 -7.84
CA ASP A 216 25.21 -11.47 -8.11
C ASP A 216 26.12 -11.15 -9.31
N GLU A 217 27.22 -11.87 -9.46
CA GLU A 217 28.17 -11.75 -10.58
C GLU A 217 27.52 -12.01 -11.94
N GLU A 218 26.51 -12.90 -11.96
CA GLU A 218 25.75 -13.27 -13.17
C GLU A 218 24.73 -12.21 -13.61
N GLY A 219 24.56 -11.12 -12.84
CA GLY A 219 23.70 -9.99 -13.16
C GLY A 219 22.30 -10.05 -12.54
N ASP A 220 21.94 -11.16 -11.88
CA ASP A 220 20.73 -11.26 -11.07
C ASP A 220 20.76 -10.25 -9.92
N SER A 221 19.60 -9.66 -9.61
CA SER A 221 19.50 -8.69 -8.53
C SER A 221 18.20 -8.81 -7.74
N MET A 222 18.28 -8.53 -6.45
CA MET A 222 17.16 -8.47 -5.53
C MET A 222 17.13 -7.13 -4.82
N GLU A 223 15.96 -6.51 -4.80
CA GLU A 223 15.72 -5.26 -4.08
C GLU A 223 14.75 -5.48 -2.92
N LYS A 224 15.06 -4.88 -1.77
CA LYS A 224 14.18 -4.85 -0.60
C LYS A 224 14.16 -3.46 0.01
N VAL A 225 12.98 -3.04 0.45
CA VAL A 225 12.83 -1.83 1.26
C VAL A 225 13.06 -2.20 2.72
N ILE A 226 13.96 -1.49 3.37
CA ILE A 226 14.23 -1.62 4.80
C ILE A 226 13.99 -0.28 5.50
N LYS A 227 13.65 -0.35 6.78
CA LYS A 227 13.55 0.82 7.64
C LYS A 227 14.79 0.87 8.53
N ILE A 228 15.60 1.92 8.40
CA ILE A 228 16.71 2.23 9.29
C ILE A 228 16.32 3.49 10.06
N GLN A 229 16.35 3.42 11.39
CA GLN A 229 16.00 4.59 12.21
C GLN A 229 17.10 5.66 12.08
N THR A 230 16.83 6.71 11.33
CA THR A 230 17.82 7.75 11.02
C THR A 230 17.76 8.86 12.06
N HIS A 231 18.82 8.97 12.86
CA HIS A 231 18.92 9.96 13.92
C HIS A 231 19.28 11.33 13.34
N GLY A 232 18.65 12.39 13.85
CA GLY A 232 18.95 13.76 13.42
C GLY A 232 18.05 14.33 12.32
N ILE A 233 17.08 13.55 11.79
CA ILE A 233 16.06 14.10 10.88
C ILE A 233 15.15 15.06 11.67
N PRO A 234 15.03 16.34 11.29
CA PRO A 234 14.15 17.28 11.97
C PRO A 234 12.70 17.09 11.51
N SER A 235 11.98 16.20 12.18
CA SER A 235 10.63 15.75 11.78
C SER A 235 9.61 16.87 11.59
N LYS A 236 9.55 17.85 12.51
CA LYS A 236 8.58 18.95 12.43
C LYS A 236 8.81 19.85 11.22
N GLU A 237 10.06 20.19 10.93
CA GLU A 237 10.44 21.04 9.80
C GLU A 237 10.31 20.27 8.48
N ARG A 238 10.63 18.98 8.52
CA ARG A 238 10.44 18.05 7.41
C ARG A 238 9.00 17.97 6.94
N ASP A 239 8.04 17.81 7.84
CA ASP A 239 6.63 17.73 7.45
C ASP A 239 6.22 18.99 6.68
N ILE A 240 6.63 20.17 7.16
CA ILE A 240 6.38 21.45 6.49
C ILE A 240 7.07 21.49 5.11
N ALA A 241 8.32 21.02 5.01
CA ALA A 241 9.04 20.97 3.74
C ALA A 241 8.37 20.04 2.72
N ILE A 242 7.83 18.89 3.15
CA ILE A 242 7.06 17.98 2.30
C ILE A 242 5.83 18.70 1.75
N TYR A 243 5.03 19.34 2.62
CA TYR A 243 3.86 20.11 2.17
C TYR A 243 4.23 21.17 1.12
N ARG A 244 5.34 21.90 1.33
CA ARG A 244 5.83 22.91 0.39
C ARG A 244 6.32 22.32 -0.94
N SER A 245 6.93 21.14 -0.91
CA SER A 245 7.37 20.46 -2.15
C SER A 245 6.20 19.98 -3.02
N VAL A 246 5.06 19.66 -2.40
CA VAL A 246 3.86 19.22 -3.12
C VAL A 246 3.02 20.42 -3.57
N ILE A 247 2.87 21.41 -2.68
CA ILE A 247 2.07 22.62 -2.90
C ILE A 247 3.03 23.79 -3.16
N ASP A 248 3.66 23.77 -4.32
CA ASP A 248 4.66 24.77 -4.75
C ASP A 248 4.06 25.93 -5.59
N SER A 249 2.77 25.88 -5.90
CA SER A 249 2.10 26.88 -6.74
C SER A 249 0.70 27.25 -6.24
N LYS A 250 0.24 28.45 -6.62
CA LYS A 250 -1.12 28.91 -6.31
C LYS A 250 -2.20 27.96 -6.85
N GLU A 251 -1.99 27.37 -8.02
CA GLU A 251 -2.91 26.42 -8.63
C GLU A 251 -2.99 25.11 -7.82
N LYS A 252 -1.84 24.52 -7.47
CA LYS A 252 -1.80 23.30 -6.64
C LYS A 252 -2.41 23.56 -5.26
N PHE A 253 -2.22 24.76 -4.71
CA PHE A 253 -2.85 25.18 -3.46
C PHE A 253 -4.38 25.23 -3.57
N LEU A 254 -4.92 25.82 -4.63
CA LEU A 254 -6.36 25.88 -4.87
C LEU A 254 -6.96 24.49 -5.11
N ASN A 255 -6.29 23.63 -5.89
CA ASN A 255 -6.71 22.25 -6.11
C ASN A 255 -6.71 21.46 -4.79
N TYR A 256 -5.68 21.63 -3.97
CA TYR A 256 -5.63 21.02 -2.65
C TYR A 256 -6.78 21.50 -1.75
N LEU A 257 -7.10 22.80 -1.75
CA LEU A 257 -8.25 23.33 -1.01
C LEU A 257 -9.57 22.73 -1.50
N SER A 258 -9.78 22.67 -2.82
CA SER A 258 -10.98 22.05 -3.41
C SER A 258 -11.09 20.56 -3.06
N PHE A 259 -9.97 19.84 -3.01
CA PHE A 259 -9.95 18.45 -2.54
C PHE A 259 -10.41 18.33 -1.08
N VAL A 260 -9.83 19.11 -0.16
CA VAL A 260 -10.19 19.08 1.27
C VAL A 260 -11.65 19.50 1.50
N LEU A 261 -12.14 20.41 0.66
CA LEU A 261 -13.51 20.92 0.72
C LEU A 261 -14.54 20.05 -0.01
N SER A 262 -14.10 18.99 -0.71
CA SER A 262 -15.00 18.10 -1.44
C SER A 262 -15.80 17.19 -0.48
N ASP A 263 -17.06 16.96 -0.83
CA ASP A 263 -17.91 16.00 -0.09
C ASP A 263 -17.52 14.55 -0.40
N ASN A 264 -17.02 14.30 -1.62
CA ASN A 264 -16.55 13.00 -2.11
C ASN A 264 -15.14 13.10 -2.71
N PRO A 265 -14.08 12.83 -1.91
CA PRO A 265 -12.70 12.93 -2.36
C PRO A 265 -12.34 11.96 -3.50
N GLU A 266 -12.96 10.78 -3.56
CA GLU A 266 -12.68 9.77 -4.60
C GLU A 266 -13.17 10.24 -5.97
N GLU A 267 -14.37 10.81 -6.03
CA GLU A 267 -14.95 11.35 -7.26
C GLU A 267 -14.17 12.57 -7.75
N TYR A 268 -13.75 13.46 -6.85
CA TYR A 268 -12.89 14.59 -7.19
C TYR A 268 -11.53 14.14 -7.76
N MET A 269 -10.89 13.13 -7.16
CA MET A 269 -9.64 12.57 -7.68
C MET A 269 -9.81 11.95 -9.06
N PHE A 270 -10.92 11.23 -9.28
CA PHE A 270 -11.25 10.66 -10.58
C PHE A 270 -11.43 11.75 -11.65
N GLU A 271 -12.18 12.81 -11.35
CA GLU A 271 -12.38 13.95 -12.27
C GLU A 271 -11.06 14.66 -12.59
N MET A 272 -10.19 14.88 -11.59
CA MET A 272 -8.86 15.45 -11.81
C MET A 272 -8.02 14.56 -12.73
N GLU A 273 -8.00 13.25 -12.51
CA GLU A 273 -7.21 12.31 -13.32
C GLU A 273 -7.70 12.28 -14.77
N GLN A 274 -9.02 12.28 -15.00
CA GLN A 274 -9.60 12.38 -16.33
C GLN A 274 -9.20 13.69 -17.02
N THR A 275 -9.20 14.80 -16.28
CA THR A 275 -8.82 16.11 -16.79
C THR A 275 -7.34 16.15 -17.17
N GLU A 276 -6.45 15.64 -16.33
CA GLU A 276 -5.01 15.56 -16.62
C GLU A 276 -4.72 14.70 -17.87
N ARG A 277 -5.45 13.59 -18.04
CA ARG A 277 -5.35 12.73 -19.24
C ARG A 277 -5.81 13.45 -20.50
N MET A 278 -6.85 14.29 -20.43
CA MET A 278 -7.31 15.10 -21.56
C MET A 278 -6.34 16.22 -21.92
N VAL A 279 -5.73 16.86 -20.92
CA VAL A 279 -4.77 17.97 -21.11
C VAL A 279 -3.46 17.51 -21.77
N LYS A 280 -3.01 16.27 -21.49
CA LYS A 280 -1.81 15.70 -22.17
C LYS A 280 -2.02 15.39 -23.66
N GLY A 281 -3.26 15.42 -24.17
CA GLY A 281 -3.59 15.06 -25.55
C GLY A 281 -3.91 16.22 -26.49
N THR A 282 -3.92 17.48 -26.04
CA THR A 282 -4.34 18.60 -26.89
C THR A 282 -3.50 19.85 -26.65
N SER A 283 -2.82 20.31 -27.71
CA SER A 283 -2.16 21.61 -27.76
C SER A 283 -3.21 22.72 -27.74
N ASP A 284 -3.01 23.64 -26.80
CA ASP A 284 -3.61 24.97 -26.70
C ASP A 284 -5.14 25.06 -26.60
N ASN A 285 -5.54 25.66 -25.46
CA ASN A 285 -6.82 26.29 -25.20
C ASN A 285 -7.98 25.40 -24.73
N CYS A 286 -7.74 24.60 -23.69
CA CYS A 286 -8.82 24.16 -22.81
C CYS A 286 -8.84 25.11 -21.60
N ASN A 287 -9.99 25.72 -21.31
CA ASN A 287 -10.21 26.57 -20.14
C ASN A 287 -9.75 25.84 -18.88
N VAL A 288 -8.53 26.17 -18.43
CA VAL A 288 -8.03 25.76 -17.13
C VAL A 288 -8.92 26.43 -16.10
N LEU A 289 -9.84 25.61 -15.56
CA LEU A 289 -10.36 25.69 -14.21
C LEU A 289 -11.25 26.91 -13.91
N ASN A 290 -12.56 26.70 -14.03
CA ASN A 290 -13.59 27.39 -13.25
C ASN A 290 -13.54 27.02 -11.74
N THR A 291 -12.40 26.52 -11.24
CA THR A 291 -12.20 26.01 -9.87
C THR A 291 -12.20 27.14 -8.82
N SER A 292 -11.86 28.37 -9.22
CA SER A 292 -11.82 29.52 -8.30
C SER A 292 -13.22 30.00 -7.86
N VAL A 293 -14.28 29.73 -8.62
CA VAL A 293 -15.64 30.22 -8.33
C VAL A 293 -16.37 29.34 -7.29
N ASN A 294 -15.90 28.11 -7.02
CA ASN A 294 -16.63 27.18 -6.15
C ASN A 294 -16.06 27.05 -4.72
N ILE A 295 -14.84 27.52 -4.44
CA ILE A 295 -14.21 27.34 -3.11
C ILE A 295 -15.02 28.02 -2.00
N TYR A 296 -15.53 29.23 -2.22
CA TYR A 296 -16.33 29.94 -1.22
C TYR A 296 -17.67 29.24 -0.92
N GLU A 297 -18.36 28.75 -1.97
CA GLU A 297 -19.60 27.98 -1.80
C GLU A 297 -19.34 26.64 -1.11
N GLN A 298 -18.26 25.94 -1.48
CA GLN A 298 -17.83 24.71 -0.81
C GLN A 298 -17.50 24.96 0.65
N MET A 299 -16.82 26.07 0.98
CA MET A 299 -16.56 26.47 2.37
C MET A 299 -17.87 26.71 3.16
N LEU A 300 -18.89 27.33 2.55
CA LEU A 300 -20.20 27.52 3.17
C LEU A 300 -20.93 26.19 3.41
N LYS A 301 -20.94 25.29 2.42
CA LYS A 301 -21.52 23.95 2.55
C LYS A 301 -20.81 23.15 3.65
N MET A 302 -19.48 23.18 3.66
CA MET A 302 -18.65 22.51 4.67
C MET A 302 -18.85 23.09 6.07
N ALA A 303 -19.02 24.41 6.20
CA ALA A 303 -19.34 25.05 7.48
C ALA A 303 -20.68 24.57 8.06
N SER A 304 -21.64 24.21 7.22
CA SER A 304 -22.93 23.64 7.62
C SER A 304 -22.82 22.14 7.95
N ALA A 305 -22.17 21.37 7.07
CA ALA A 305 -22.13 19.91 7.16
C ALA A 305 -21.08 19.37 8.14
N SER A 306 -19.88 19.95 8.19
CA SER A 306 -18.75 19.46 8.99
C SER A 306 -17.75 20.57 9.35
N PRO A 307 -18.06 21.41 10.36
CA PRO A 307 -17.22 22.55 10.75
C PRO A 307 -15.78 22.19 11.14
N LYS A 308 -15.54 20.97 11.63
CA LYS A 308 -14.20 20.52 12.07
C LYS A 308 -13.20 20.43 10.92
N ARG A 309 -13.64 20.11 9.69
CA ARG A 309 -12.77 20.06 8.50
C ARG A 309 -12.21 21.43 8.13
N LEU A 310 -12.91 22.51 8.50
CA LEU A 310 -12.40 23.86 8.30
C LEU A 310 -11.17 24.14 9.18
N ASP A 311 -11.06 23.54 10.36
CA ASP A 311 -9.89 23.72 11.24
C ASP A 311 -8.62 23.08 10.62
N GLU A 312 -8.78 21.96 9.91
CA GLU A 312 -7.67 21.31 9.18
C GLU A 312 -7.08 22.24 8.11
N ILE A 313 -7.94 22.94 7.35
CA ILE A 313 -7.52 23.94 6.37
C ILE A 313 -6.69 25.04 7.04
N GLU A 314 -7.11 25.52 8.20
CA GLU A 314 -6.38 26.57 8.92
C GLU A 314 -4.96 26.11 9.33
N ASP A 315 -4.84 24.87 9.81
CA ASP A 315 -3.55 24.31 10.22
C ASP A 315 -2.60 24.11 9.03
N ILE A 316 -3.12 23.70 7.88
CA ILE A 316 -2.31 23.51 6.66
C ILE A 316 -1.85 24.85 6.10
N VAL A 317 -2.75 25.84 6.03
CA VAL A 317 -2.39 27.16 5.50
C VAL A 317 -1.39 27.86 6.43
N LYS A 318 -1.47 27.64 7.75
CA LYS A 318 -0.44 28.10 8.70
C LYS A 318 0.93 27.46 8.43
N LYS A 319 0.98 26.15 8.11
CA LYS A 319 2.25 25.45 7.75
C LYS A 319 2.88 26.02 6.46
N LEU A 320 2.05 26.44 5.50
CA LEU A 320 2.48 27.10 4.26
C LEU A 320 2.88 28.58 4.43
N GLY A 321 2.66 29.16 5.61
CA GLY A 321 2.48 30.60 5.89
C GLY A 321 3.54 31.63 5.47
N ASN A 322 4.59 31.25 4.74
CA ASN A 322 5.53 32.20 4.14
C ASN A 322 5.10 32.69 2.75
N GLU A 323 4.31 31.88 2.03
CA GLU A 323 3.87 32.17 0.66
C GLU A 323 2.78 33.24 0.59
N GLU A 324 2.83 34.09 -0.45
CA GLU A 324 1.91 35.21 -0.62
C GLU A 324 0.46 34.73 -0.78
N TYR A 325 0.22 33.71 -1.59
CA TYR A 325 -1.11 33.13 -1.81
C TYR A 325 -1.72 32.51 -0.54
N ALA A 326 -0.88 31.94 0.34
CA ALA A 326 -1.34 31.39 1.61
C ALA A 326 -1.74 32.51 2.58
N LYS A 327 -1.00 33.63 2.60
CA LYS A 327 -1.33 34.82 3.40
C LYS A 327 -2.62 35.49 2.92
N GLU A 328 -2.79 35.65 1.61
CA GLU A 328 -4.04 36.15 1.01
C GLU A 328 -5.24 35.30 1.43
N PHE A 329 -5.12 33.97 1.32
CA PHE A 329 -6.18 33.06 1.72
C PHE A 329 -6.48 33.13 3.23
N LEU A 330 -5.47 33.21 4.10
CA LEU A 330 -5.69 33.36 5.55
C LEU A 330 -6.51 34.60 5.90
N ALA A 331 -6.28 35.72 5.20
CA ALA A 331 -7.04 36.95 5.42
C ALA A 331 -8.52 36.77 5.06
N VAL A 332 -8.80 36.15 3.92
CA VAL A 332 -10.17 35.82 3.48
C VAL A 332 -10.82 34.83 4.44
N TYR A 333 -10.11 33.77 4.79
CA TYR A 333 -10.57 32.70 5.67
C TYR A 333 -10.88 33.22 7.09
N LYS A 334 -10.07 34.14 7.63
CA LYS A 334 -10.33 34.77 8.93
C LYS A 334 -11.61 35.61 8.90
N THR A 335 -11.83 36.36 7.82
CA THR A 335 -13.06 37.14 7.60
C THR A 335 -14.27 36.22 7.51
N PHE A 336 -14.15 35.10 6.80
CA PHE A 336 -15.18 34.07 6.71
C PHE A 336 -15.52 33.44 8.08
N LYS A 337 -14.52 33.07 8.89
CA LYS A 337 -14.75 32.55 10.25
C LYS A 337 -15.44 33.57 11.16
N GLN A 338 -15.10 34.85 11.04
CA GLN A 338 -15.76 35.92 11.79
C GLN A 338 -17.23 36.06 11.39
N ALA A 339 -17.53 36.01 10.08
CA ALA A 339 -18.90 36.02 9.58
C ALA A 339 -19.73 34.82 10.10
N LEU A 340 -19.16 33.62 10.11
CA LEU A 340 -19.83 32.42 10.65
C LEU A 340 -20.13 32.51 12.15
N LYS A 341 -19.24 33.16 12.93
CA LYS A 341 -19.47 33.40 14.37
C LYS A 341 -20.56 34.44 14.65
N LEU A 342 -20.94 35.25 13.66
CA LEU A 342 -22.04 36.21 13.75
C LEU A 342 -23.40 35.60 13.36
N ILE A 343 -23.37 34.43 12.70
CA ILE A 343 -24.56 33.71 12.22
C ILE A 343 -24.99 32.60 13.19
N ARG A 344 -24.10 32.17 14.09
CA ARG A 344 -24.41 31.35 15.28
C ARG A 344 -24.64 32.25 16.49
#